data_AF-A0A243GWE7-F1
#
_entry.id   AF-A0A243GWE7-F1
#
_cell.length_a   1.000
_cell.length_b   1.000
_cell.length_c   1.000
_cell.angle_alpha   90.00
_cell.angle_beta   90.00
_cell.angle_gamma   90.00
#
_symmetry.space_group_name_H-M   'P 1'
#
loop_
_entity.id
_entity.type
_entity.pdbx_description
1 polymer ?
#
loop_
_entity_poly.entity_id
_entity_poly.type
_entity_poly.pdbx_seq_one_letter_code
_entity_poly.pdbx_strand_id
1 'polypeptide(L)'
;KKVPAIEYEIWGEQAKDFVKKMESGLFIMQPDTVLAGGITLVAPVIPNVTTATKGHNDGRIVVPATLKDSNGGTVKVTSVINDANGKVATNGQLAPGAYNVKFSAEGYKDVTAGVSVTDHS
;
A
#
# COMPACT_ATOMS: atom_id res chain seq x y z
N LYS A 1 2.45 -3.57 55.68
CA LYS A 1 1.66 -2.60 56.49
C LYS A 1 1.42 -1.38 55.61
N LYS A 2 0.16 -0.97 55.47
CA LYS A 2 -0.46 -0.30 54.31
C LYS A 2 -0.27 1.23 54.36
N VAL A 3 0.01 1.86 53.21
CA VAL A 3 -0.01 3.31 52.98
C VAL A 3 -1.47 3.79 52.98
N PRO A 4 -1.81 4.95 53.57
CA PRO A 4 -3.20 5.35 53.81
C PRO A 4 -3.90 5.78 52.51
N ALA A 5 -5.12 5.29 52.31
CA ALA A 5 -6.02 5.78 51.27
C ALA A 5 -6.83 6.93 51.87
N ILE A 6 -6.73 8.10 51.25
CA ILE A 6 -7.45 9.32 51.64
C ILE A 6 -8.81 9.25 50.92
N GLU A 7 -9.87 9.10 51.69
CA GLU A 7 -11.24 9.45 51.28
C GLU A 7 -11.48 10.91 51.70
N TYR A 8 -12.26 11.68 50.92
CA TYR A 8 -13.19 12.77 51.34
C TYR A 8 -13.67 13.45 50.04
N GLU A 9 -14.85 13.14 49.51
CA GLU A 9 -16.19 13.62 49.92
C GLU A 9 -16.61 14.89 49.19
N ILE A 10 -17.45 14.66 48.16
CA ILE A 10 -18.67 15.39 47.79
C ILE A 10 -18.53 16.85 47.34
N TRP A 11 -19.10 17.12 46.18
CA TRP A 11 -19.98 18.24 45.77
C TRP A 11 -20.20 17.98 44.28
N GLY A 12 -21.37 17.84 43.69
CA GLY A 12 -22.77 17.91 44.10
C GLY A 12 -23.56 17.35 42.90
N GLU A 13 -24.88 17.35 42.95
CA GLU A 13 -25.77 16.73 41.95
C GLU A 13 -25.61 17.21 40.49
N GLN A 14 -24.74 18.19 40.19
CA GLN A 14 -24.40 18.63 38.83
C GLN A 14 -23.46 17.71 38.04
N ALA A 15 -22.82 16.72 38.66
CA ALA A 15 -21.92 15.81 37.96
C ALA A 15 -22.66 14.82 37.02
N LYS A 16 -23.99 14.68 37.14
CA LYS A 16 -24.76 13.73 36.32
C LYS A 16 -25.02 14.21 34.90
N ASP A 17 -25.02 15.52 34.64
CA ASP A 17 -25.20 16.06 33.28
C ASP A 17 -23.88 16.27 32.53
N PHE A 18 -22.74 16.36 33.22
CA PHE A 18 -21.43 16.43 32.58
C PHE A 18 -20.85 15.06 32.19
N VAL A 19 -21.30 13.96 32.80
CA VAL A 19 -20.97 12.61 32.31
C VAL A 19 -21.63 12.37 30.94
N LYS A 20 -22.84 12.88 30.70
CA LYS A 20 -23.53 12.71 29.41
C LYS A 20 -23.01 13.62 28.30
N LYS A 21 -22.36 14.74 28.64
CA LYS A 21 -21.69 15.65 27.69
C LYS A 21 -20.18 15.40 27.53
N MET A 22 -19.56 14.56 28.36
CA MET A 22 -18.25 13.95 28.05
C MET A 22 -18.37 12.67 27.20
N GLU A 23 -19.58 12.24 26.85
CA GLU A 23 -19.82 11.40 25.66
C GLU A 23 -20.06 12.26 24.39
N SER A 24 -19.99 13.60 24.50
CA SER A 24 -19.99 14.46 23.33
C SER A 24 -18.56 14.68 22.84
N GLY A 25 -18.23 13.98 21.76
CA GLY A 25 -17.29 14.52 20.80
C GLY A 25 -15.86 14.06 20.96
N LEU A 26 -15.65 12.75 20.88
CA LEU A 26 -14.57 12.30 20.01
C LEU A 26 -15.15 12.20 18.60
N PHE A 27 -15.24 13.35 17.92
CA PHE A 27 -14.92 13.36 16.51
C PHE A 27 -13.45 12.92 16.42
N ILE A 28 -13.21 11.62 16.56
CA ILE A 28 -12.32 10.99 15.62
C ILE A 28 -13.06 11.19 14.30
N MET A 29 -12.79 12.33 13.66
CA MET A 29 -12.42 12.29 12.26
C MET A 29 -11.33 11.21 12.23
N GLN A 30 -11.78 9.96 12.14
CA GLN A 30 -10.90 8.83 11.94
C GLN A 30 -10.12 9.26 10.71
N PRO A 31 -8.79 9.44 10.76
CA PRO A 31 -8.03 9.52 9.51
C PRO A 31 -8.32 8.17 8.87
N ASP A 32 -9.18 8.18 7.85
CA ASP A 32 -9.74 7.05 7.12
C ASP A 32 -9.36 5.72 7.75
N THR A 33 -10.20 5.19 8.65
CA THR A 33 -10.05 3.80 9.08
C THR A 33 -10.22 2.96 7.82
N VAL A 34 -9.12 2.69 7.13
CA VAL A 34 -9.04 1.71 6.06
C VAL A 34 -9.39 0.41 6.76
N LEU A 35 -10.64 -0.01 6.57
CA LEU A 35 -11.18 -1.23 7.14
C LEU A 35 -10.18 -2.35 6.83
N ALA A 36 -9.47 -2.79 7.87
CA ALA A 36 -8.62 -3.96 7.84
C ALA A 36 -9.54 -5.16 7.52
N GLY A 37 -9.71 -5.43 6.23
CA GLY A 37 -10.77 -6.29 5.70
C GLY A 37 -11.20 -5.96 4.26
N GLY A 38 -10.73 -4.85 3.67
CA GLY A 38 -10.94 -4.56 2.25
C GLY A 38 -10.24 -5.58 1.32
N ILE A 39 -10.87 -5.88 0.19
CA ILE A 39 -10.31 -6.74 -0.86
C ILE A 39 -9.00 -6.11 -1.37
N THR A 40 -7.92 -6.88 -1.42
CA THR A 40 -6.60 -6.39 -1.86
C THR A 40 -6.19 -7.00 -3.19
N LEU A 41 -5.35 -6.29 -3.95
CA LEU A 41 -4.69 -6.88 -5.13
C LEU A 41 -3.58 -7.83 -4.68
N VAL A 42 -3.42 -8.92 -5.41
CA VAL A 42 -2.31 -9.85 -5.27
C VAL A 42 -1.20 -9.42 -6.22
N ALA A 43 -0.01 -9.13 -5.67
CA ALA A 43 1.15 -8.75 -6.47
C ALA A 43 1.56 -9.92 -7.40
N PRO A 44 1.82 -9.66 -8.70
CA PRO A 44 2.28 -10.69 -9.61
C PRO A 44 3.76 -11.01 -9.37
N VAL A 45 4.16 -12.22 -9.76
CA VAL A 45 5.57 -12.55 -9.94
C VAL A 45 5.93 -12.27 -11.40
N ILE A 46 6.88 -11.35 -11.62
CA ILE A 46 7.37 -10.99 -12.95
C ILE A 46 8.75 -11.62 -13.13
N PRO A 47 8.98 -12.40 -14.19
CA PRO A 47 10.31 -12.96 -14.46
C PRO A 47 11.30 -11.84 -14.78
N ASN A 48 12.58 -12.08 -14.47
CA ASN A 48 13.66 -11.25 -14.99
C ASN A 48 13.69 -11.27 -16.51
N VAL A 49 14.20 -10.20 -17.10
CA VAL A 49 14.29 -10.06 -18.55
C VAL A 49 15.71 -9.71 -18.95
N THR A 50 16.01 -9.95 -20.21
CA THR A 50 17.32 -9.63 -20.80
C THR A 50 17.11 -8.59 -21.89
N THR A 51 18.10 -7.73 -22.11
CA THR A 51 18.12 -6.82 -23.26
C THR A 51 18.05 -7.64 -24.56
N ALA A 52 17.45 -7.07 -25.60
CA ALA A 52 17.36 -7.73 -26.89
C ALA A 52 18.72 -7.70 -27.61
N THR A 53 19.48 -6.63 -27.40
CA THR A 53 20.82 -6.44 -27.96
C THR A 53 21.84 -6.22 -26.85
N LYS A 54 23.00 -6.88 -26.96
CA LYS A 54 24.10 -6.76 -25.99
C LYS A 54 24.63 -5.33 -25.92
N GLY A 55 24.71 -4.75 -24.73
CA GLY A 55 25.17 -3.39 -24.48
C GLY A 55 24.15 -2.30 -24.83
N HIS A 56 22.90 -2.67 -25.13
CA HIS A 56 21.82 -1.72 -25.42
C HIS A 56 20.80 -1.61 -24.27
N ASN A 57 19.97 -0.57 -24.34
CA ASN A 57 18.89 -0.31 -23.40
C ASN A 57 17.55 -0.65 -24.03
N ASP A 58 17.39 -1.88 -24.50
CA ASP A 58 16.19 -2.36 -25.21
C ASP A 58 15.46 -3.49 -24.43
N GLY A 59 15.68 -3.55 -23.11
CA GLY A 59 14.97 -4.49 -22.23
C GLY A 59 13.46 -4.23 -22.22
N ARG A 60 12.68 -5.30 -22.27
CA ARG A 60 11.21 -5.25 -22.27
C ARG A 60 10.62 -6.16 -21.21
N ILE A 61 9.89 -5.59 -20.27
CA ILE A 61 9.16 -6.33 -19.23
C ILE A 61 7.78 -6.71 -19.77
N VAL A 62 7.39 -7.97 -19.59
CA VAL A 62 6.01 -8.43 -19.84
C VAL A 62 5.17 -8.06 -18.62
N VAL A 63 4.35 -7.02 -18.77
CA VAL A 63 3.50 -6.49 -17.69
C VAL A 63 2.07 -7.00 -17.87
N PRO A 64 1.47 -7.69 -16.87
CA PRO A 64 0.09 -8.17 -16.97
C PRO A 64 -0.91 -7.01 -16.93
N ALA A 65 -1.95 -7.08 -17.77
CA ALA A 65 -3.04 -6.10 -17.78
C ALA A 65 -4.11 -6.34 -16.69
N THR A 66 -4.05 -7.51 -16.03
CA THR A 66 -4.99 -7.91 -15.00
C THR A 66 -4.27 -8.60 -13.85
N LEU A 67 -4.71 -8.38 -12.62
CA LEU A 67 -4.25 -9.10 -11.44
C LEU A 67 -5.40 -9.84 -10.77
N LYS A 68 -5.04 -10.78 -9.89
CA LYS A 68 -5.99 -11.38 -8.97
C LYS A 68 -6.18 -10.50 -7.76
N ASP A 69 -7.38 -10.51 -7.21
CA ASP A 69 -7.63 -9.98 -5.88
C ASP A 69 -7.58 -11.09 -4.81
N SER A 70 -7.66 -10.71 -3.54
CA SER A 70 -7.62 -11.62 -2.39
C SER A 70 -8.79 -12.62 -2.35
N ASN A 71 -9.86 -12.38 -3.12
CA ASN A 71 -11.02 -13.26 -3.26
C ASN A 71 -10.94 -14.14 -4.53
N GLY A 72 -9.86 -14.04 -5.31
CA GLY A 72 -9.67 -14.76 -6.57
C GLY A 72 -10.34 -14.11 -7.80
N GLY A 73 -10.96 -12.94 -7.61
CA GLY A 73 -11.50 -12.10 -8.68
C GLY A 73 -10.41 -11.63 -9.63
N THR A 74 -10.78 -11.28 -10.85
CA THR A 74 -9.85 -10.75 -11.86
C THR A 74 -10.10 -9.26 -12.04
N VAL A 75 -9.07 -8.45 -11.77
CA VAL A 75 -9.16 -7.00 -11.76
C VAL A 75 -8.28 -6.43 -12.87
N LYS A 76 -8.82 -5.53 -13.69
CA LYS A 76 -8.05 -4.77 -14.68
C LYS A 76 -7.21 -3.72 -13.97
N VAL A 77 -5.92 -3.66 -14.28
CA VAL A 77 -4.96 -2.76 -13.63
C VAL A 77 -4.29 -1.86 -14.67
N THR A 78 -3.84 -0.70 -14.22
CA THR A 78 -2.83 0.11 -14.91
C THR A 78 -1.47 -0.12 -14.26
N SER A 79 -0.39 0.12 -15.01
CA SER A 79 0.96 -0.14 -14.52
C SER A 79 1.93 0.96 -14.88
N VAL A 80 2.86 1.25 -13.98
CA VAL A 80 3.97 2.17 -14.18
C VAL A 80 5.26 1.46 -13.82
N ILE A 81 6.25 1.51 -14.70
CA ILE A 81 7.58 0.94 -14.46
C ILE A 81 8.47 2.07 -13.94
N ASN A 82 9.08 1.86 -12.79
CA ASN A 82 10.04 2.79 -12.20
C ASN A 82 11.42 2.14 -12.12
N ASP A 83 12.47 2.92 -12.34
CA ASP A 83 13.83 2.50 -12.07
C ASP A 83 14.12 2.41 -10.56
N ALA A 84 15.34 2.00 -10.21
CA ALA A 84 15.79 1.90 -8.82
C ALA A 84 15.76 3.25 -8.05
N ASN A 85 15.74 4.38 -8.76
CA ASN A 85 15.65 5.72 -8.18
C ASN A 85 14.20 6.24 -8.10
N GLY A 86 13.22 5.43 -8.52
CA GLY A 86 11.81 5.81 -8.54
C GLY A 86 11.39 6.64 -9.76
N LYS A 87 12.26 6.81 -10.76
CA LYS A 87 11.92 7.54 -11.99
C LYS A 87 11.16 6.62 -12.95
N VAL A 88 10.12 7.15 -13.57
CA VAL A 88 9.34 6.42 -14.58
C VAL A 88 10.22 6.06 -15.77
N ALA A 89 10.20 4.79 -16.14
CA ALA A 89 10.94 4.22 -17.26
C ALA A 89 9.98 3.72 -18.34
N THR A 90 10.39 3.87 -19.60
CA THR A 90 9.61 3.43 -20.76
C THR A 90 9.87 1.95 -21.02
N ASN A 91 8.82 1.14 -21.07
CA ASN A 91 8.96 -0.29 -21.39
C ASN A 91 9.52 -0.49 -22.81
N GLY A 92 10.49 -1.39 -22.96
CA GLY A 92 11.21 -1.59 -24.23
C GLY A 92 12.40 -0.63 -24.42
N GLN A 93 12.64 0.27 -23.46
CA GLN A 93 13.80 1.16 -23.42
C GLN A 93 14.55 1.04 -22.08
N LEU A 94 14.61 -0.18 -21.54
CA LEU A 94 15.15 -0.44 -20.21
C LEU A 94 16.61 -0.87 -20.31
N ALA A 95 17.48 -0.14 -19.63
CA ALA A 95 18.88 -0.53 -19.42
C ALA A 95 18.97 -1.70 -18.42
N PRO A 96 20.06 -2.48 -18.42
CA PRO A 96 20.34 -3.43 -17.35
C PRO A 96 20.27 -2.77 -15.97
N GLY A 97 19.53 -3.38 -15.03
CA GLY A 97 19.29 -2.82 -13.71
C GLY A 97 18.04 -3.38 -13.03
N ALA A 98 17.77 -2.90 -11.81
CA ALA A 98 16.56 -3.24 -11.05
C ALA A 98 15.44 -2.23 -11.32
N TYR A 99 14.23 -2.74 -11.47
CA TYR A 99 13.02 -1.98 -11.72
C TYR A 99 11.88 -2.43 -10.81
N ASN A 100 10.95 -1.53 -10.58
CA ASN A 100 9.74 -1.76 -9.82
C ASN A 100 8.53 -1.46 -10.70
N VAL A 101 7.65 -2.43 -10.89
CA VAL A 101 6.39 -2.25 -11.60
C VAL A 101 5.29 -2.03 -10.58
N LYS A 102 4.76 -0.81 -10.53
CA LYS A 102 3.64 -0.43 -9.69
C LYS A 102 2.33 -0.67 -10.44
N PHE A 103 1.39 -1.36 -9.82
CA PHE A 103 0.06 -1.64 -10.35
C PHE A 103 -1.00 -0.91 -9.55
N SER A 104 -1.97 -0.34 -10.25
CA SER A 104 -3.06 0.45 -9.69
C SER A 104 -4.40 0.03 -10.28
N ALA A 105 -5.45 0.01 -9.46
CA ALA A 105 -6.84 -0.16 -9.89
C ALA A 105 -7.76 0.66 -8.98
N GLU A 106 -8.86 1.14 -9.54
CA GLU A 106 -9.86 1.90 -8.80
C GLU A 106 -10.45 1.06 -7.65
N GLY A 107 -10.49 1.63 -6.45
CA GLY A 107 -10.97 0.93 -5.25
C GLY A 107 -9.97 -0.05 -4.63
N TYR A 108 -8.75 -0.16 -5.15
CA TYR A 108 -7.70 -1.02 -4.61
C TYR A 108 -6.48 -0.24 -4.15
N LYS A 109 -5.79 -0.77 -3.15
CA LYS A 109 -4.44 -0.30 -2.80
C LYS A 109 -3.45 -0.76 -3.87
N ASP A 110 -2.53 0.14 -4.22
CA ASP A 110 -1.46 -0.14 -5.17
C ASP A 110 -0.56 -1.28 -4.68
N VAL A 111 -0.07 -2.08 -5.62
CA VAL A 111 0.89 -3.17 -5.37
C VAL A 111 2.10 -3.03 -6.28
N THR A 112 3.27 -3.45 -5.81
CA THR A 112 4.53 -3.33 -6.54
C THR A 112 5.18 -4.70 -6.72
N ALA A 113 5.71 -4.97 -7.90
CA ALA A 113 6.53 -6.13 -8.20
C ALA A 113 7.93 -5.71 -8.64
N GLY A 114 8.96 -6.35 -8.07
CA GLY A 114 10.35 -6.15 -8.47
C GLY A 114 10.73 -7.00 -9.68
N VAL A 115 11.56 -6.46 -10.55
CA VAL A 115 12.08 -7.17 -11.73
C VAL A 115 13.49 -6.67 -12.07
N SER A 116 14.35 -7.60 -12.48
CA SER A 116 15.70 -7.29 -12.93
C SER A 116 15.80 -7.42 -14.44
N VAL A 117 16.43 -6.42 -15.06
CA VAL A 117 16.86 -6.45 -16.47
C VAL A 117 18.35 -6.76 -16.47
N THR A 118 18.78 -7.79 -17.19
CA THR A 118 20.19 -8.12 -17.40
C THR A 118 20.62 -7.82 -18.82
N ASP A 119 21.91 -7.62 -19.04
CA ASP A 119 22.43 -7.48 -20.40
C ASP A 119 22.40 -8.83 -21.14
N HIS A 120 22.17 -8.78 -22.44
CA HIS A 120 22.29 -9.93 -23.32
C HIS A 120 23.72 -10.46 -23.28
N SER A 121 23.85 -11.75 -22.99
CA SER A 121 25.16 -12.39 -22.82
C SER A 121 25.98 -12.39 -24.11
#